data_AF-A0A8H6RD52-F1
#
_entry.id   AF-A0A8H6RD52-F1
#
_cell.length_a   1.000
_cell.length_b   1.000
_cell.length_c   1.000
_cell.angle_alpha   90.00
_cell.angle_beta   90.00
_cell.angle_gamma   90.00
#
_symmetry.space_group_name_H-M   'P 1'
#
loop_
_entity.id
_entity.type
_entity.pdbx_description
1 polymer ?
#
loop_
_entity_poly.entity_id
_entity_poly.type
_entity_poly.pdbx_seq_one_letter_code
_entity_poly.pdbx_strand_id
1 'polypeptide(L)'
;VFSRSHSLSFFPKHRSGALSQGHLTLFFVSRGFRQAFSSSSHFFPLTLSVLSNMSPYLSSGTGHEENVKVTDTAAVFQHIHADPATLPPSLDPFTITTQNGFLPLQTPPVELPPVFAPLQKLCDDMPIEKLDGTPGLLATYKLGPMIDEQKALSDLNHEIDNLIASDGKPDLTAVSAAFRDYSFLASAYLLEPCWEQWNIDGTYGKGRELLPKEIAGPLVKCAKLLDVPAFLAYAAGYALFNYRFANSAIGATEYTNLRLIRAFEKGLDPSSSEAGFILTHVDMVKHTGPLIQGAVQMLDAVAADTGSSTVTDAFELLLSTMRVIEDSMEGMWNQSRPKDYISYRTFIFGITNQPFFPNGVVYEGVDENKPQYFRGESGANDAIIPLLDSLLQIPMPQNPLTEILKDFRGYRPKPHRDFLAYVRSRAEEIGVKEYCLKDLQTKVLYLRLLEHVRSFRWRHWLFAREYIIRRSSHPTATGGSPIVTWLPNQLFAVMELMRSIWESVDGPDREAQGKSVNEMMNNVYDSYEKLDKEVEKWCQDRDWDRKRIFVH
;
A
#
# COMPACT_ATOMS: atom_id res chain seq x y z
N VAL A 1 -44.64 23.62 10.54
CA VAL A 1 -45.42 24.86 10.74
C VAL A 1 -44.97 25.49 12.05
N PHE A 2 -44.30 26.66 11.95
CA PHE A 2 -43.81 27.62 12.97
C PHE A 2 -43.01 27.09 14.19
N SER A 3 -41.69 27.28 14.29
CA SER A 3 -40.85 28.50 14.36
C SER A 3 -41.14 29.41 15.56
N ARG A 4 -40.16 29.53 16.47
CA ARG A 4 -39.81 30.78 17.16
C ARG A 4 -38.35 30.75 17.62
N SER A 5 -37.57 31.57 16.93
CA SER A 5 -36.22 32.05 17.20
C SER A 5 -36.18 33.03 18.38
N HIS A 6 -35.09 33.05 19.15
CA HIS A 6 -34.64 34.22 19.91
C HIS A 6 -33.16 34.47 19.64
N SER A 7 -32.90 35.63 19.03
CA SER A 7 -31.59 36.27 18.89
C SER A 7 -31.30 37.09 20.14
N LEU A 8 -30.03 37.15 20.55
CA LEU A 8 -29.52 38.23 21.40
C LEU A 8 -28.06 38.50 21.00
N SER A 9 -27.88 39.65 20.35
CA SER A 9 -26.61 40.30 20.03
C SER A 9 -26.23 41.29 21.13
N PHE A 10 -24.98 41.30 21.57
CA PHE A 10 -24.39 42.41 22.32
C PHE A 10 -22.96 42.70 21.82
N PHE A 11 -22.80 43.90 21.26
CA PHE A 11 -21.61 44.75 21.31
C PHE A 11 -22.10 46.07 21.94
N PRO A 12 -21.30 46.89 22.66
CA PRO A 12 -20.06 47.49 22.11
C PRO A 12 -18.95 47.87 23.12
N LYS A 13 -17.72 48.14 22.64
CA LYS A 13 -17.01 49.44 22.75
C LYS A 13 -15.50 49.34 22.46
N HIS A 14 -15.07 50.19 21.54
CA HIS A 14 -13.70 50.65 21.33
C HIS A 14 -13.13 51.40 22.55
N ARG A 15 -11.81 51.27 22.78
CA ARG A 15 -10.89 52.42 22.88
C ARG A 15 -9.42 52.02 22.68
N SER A 16 -8.74 52.91 21.98
CA SER A 16 -7.36 52.97 21.50
C SER A 16 -6.31 53.33 22.58
N GLY A 17 -5.04 52.99 22.35
CA GLY A 17 -3.91 53.77 22.89
C GLY A 17 -2.55 53.09 23.09
N ALA A 18 -1.67 53.24 22.07
CA ALA A 18 -0.24 53.56 22.14
C ALA A 18 0.83 52.68 22.85
N LEU A 19 1.79 52.22 22.02
CA LEU A 19 3.26 52.34 22.12
C LEU A 19 3.96 52.24 23.50
N SER A 20 4.87 51.27 23.63
CA SER A 20 6.26 51.58 24.03
C SER A 20 7.25 50.50 23.55
N GLN A 21 8.39 50.97 23.06
CA GLN A 21 9.58 50.20 22.71
C GLN A 21 10.27 49.70 23.98
N GLY A 22 10.92 48.53 23.89
CA GLY A 22 11.82 48.02 24.91
C GLY A 22 12.83 47.06 24.30
N HIS A 23 13.96 47.60 23.86
CA HIS A 23 15.17 46.85 23.53
C HIS A 23 15.65 46.07 24.76
N LEU A 24 15.93 44.77 24.59
CA LEU A 24 16.81 44.04 25.49
C LEU A 24 17.95 43.41 24.70
N THR A 25 19.09 44.07 24.78
CA THR A 25 20.40 43.59 24.37
C THR A 25 20.94 42.69 25.48
N LEU A 26 21.30 41.44 25.20
CA LEU A 26 22.27 40.73 26.03
C LEU A 26 23.18 39.81 25.20
N PHE A 27 24.46 40.08 25.41
CA PHE A 27 25.65 39.42 24.91
C PHE A 27 25.66 37.91 25.14
N PHE A 28 26.20 37.15 24.19
CA PHE A 28 27.09 36.05 24.54
C PHE A 28 28.35 36.03 23.67
N VAL A 29 29.44 35.73 24.36
CA VAL A 29 30.83 35.96 24.03
C VAL A 29 31.36 34.88 23.09
N SER A 30 32.03 35.29 22.02
CA SER A 30 32.98 34.47 21.28
C SER A 30 34.30 34.37 22.06
N ARG A 31 34.72 33.18 22.47
CA ARG A 31 36.13 32.86 22.73
C ARG A 31 36.40 31.42 22.36
N GLY A 32 37.25 31.23 21.36
CA GLY A 32 37.82 29.93 21.03
C GLY A 32 38.94 29.55 22.00
N PHE A 33 39.32 28.27 21.99
CA PHE A 33 40.65 27.82 22.38
C PHE A 33 41.03 26.57 21.61
N ARG A 34 42.20 26.63 20.97
CA ARG A 34 43.00 25.50 20.49
C ARG A 34 43.85 24.98 21.67
N GLN A 35 44.00 23.66 21.77
CA GLN A 35 45.18 22.87 22.20
C GLN A 35 44.67 21.50 22.69
N ALA A 36 45.38 20.38 22.67
CA ALA A 36 46.43 19.76 21.85
C ALA A 36 46.77 18.43 22.57
N PHE A 37 47.15 17.39 21.82
CA PHE A 37 47.81 16.12 22.27
C PHE A 37 47.01 15.18 23.20
N SER A 38 47.16 13.85 23.22
CA SER A 38 47.87 12.83 22.44
C SER A 38 47.46 11.44 22.97
N SER A 39 47.76 10.39 22.18
CA SER A 39 47.88 8.95 22.54
C SER A 39 46.58 8.25 22.96
N SER A 40 46.22 7.09 22.40
CA SER A 40 47.04 5.88 22.20
C SER A 40 46.31 4.95 21.21
N SER A 41 46.94 4.50 20.12
CA SER A 41 47.60 3.19 20.01
C SER A 41 46.63 2.04 19.63
N HIS A 42 46.56 1.70 18.34
CA HIS A 42 46.94 0.39 17.76
C HIS A 42 46.16 0.05 16.49
N PHE A 43 46.94 -0.34 15.49
CA PHE A 43 46.55 -0.76 14.15
C PHE A 43 46.57 -2.30 14.06
N PHE A 44 45.79 -2.81 13.09
CA PHE A 44 45.89 -4.11 12.39
C PHE A 44 45.08 -5.31 12.94
N PRO A 45 44.65 -6.25 12.06
CA PRO A 45 43.27 -6.29 11.57
C PRO A 45 42.60 -7.66 11.77
N LEU A 46 41.27 -7.74 11.73
CA LEU A 46 40.58 -9.01 11.51
C LEU A 46 39.30 -8.81 10.67
N THR A 47 39.44 -9.18 9.40
CA THR A 47 38.52 -10.05 8.64
C THR A 47 37.06 -10.10 9.11
N LEU A 48 36.17 -9.41 8.39
CA LEU A 48 34.78 -9.84 8.25
C LEU A 48 34.59 -10.42 6.84
N SER A 49 34.46 -11.75 6.79
CA SER A 49 33.92 -12.46 5.65
C SER A 49 32.42 -12.21 5.56
N VAL A 50 32.00 -11.27 4.72
CA VAL A 50 30.61 -11.19 4.26
C VAL A 50 30.51 -12.05 3.02
N LEU A 51 30.01 -13.27 3.19
CA LEU A 51 29.54 -14.12 2.11
C LEU A 51 28.30 -13.46 1.49
N SER A 52 28.55 -12.64 0.48
CA SER A 52 27.54 -12.23 -0.50
C SER A 52 27.37 -13.39 -1.48
N ASN A 53 26.31 -14.18 -1.30
CA ASN A 53 25.83 -15.05 -2.37
C ASN A 53 25.16 -14.16 -3.43
N MET A 54 25.98 -13.63 -4.34
CA MET A 54 25.52 -13.07 -5.59
C MET A 54 24.93 -14.18 -6.46
N SER A 55 23.72 -13.94 -6.95
CA SER A 55 23.07 -14.75 -7.98
C SER A 55 23.90 -14.74 -9.27
N PRO A 56 24.15 -15.89 -9.93
CA PRO A 56 25.06 -15.96 -11.07
C PRO A 56 24.32 -15.70 -12.38
N TYR A 57 24.19 -14.43 -12.78
CA TYR A 57 23.98 -14.07 -14.18
C TYR A 57 24.69 -12.76 -14.51
N LEU A 58 26.01 -12.77 -14.42
CA LEU A 58 26.88 -11.79 -15.07
C LEU A 58 28.15 -12.50 -15.52
N SER A 59 28.12 -13.08 -16.73
CA SER A 59 29.37 -13.38 -17.46
C SER A 59 29.54 -12.35 -18.57
N SER A 60 30.59 -11.57 -18.48
CA SER A 60 31.09 -10.70 -19.54
C SER A 60 31.64 -11.53 -20.69
N GLY A 61 30.94 -11.54 -21.82
CA GLY A 61 31.42 -12.02 -23.11
C GLY A 61 31.34 -10.88 -24.13
N THR A 62 32.49 -10.40 -24.59
CA THR A 62 32.59 -9.45 -25.70
C THR A 62 32.32 -10.18 -27.02
N GLY A 63 31.09 -10.10 -27.49
CA GLY A 63 30.68 -10.42 -28.85
C GLY A 63 29.67 -9.38 -29.29
N HIS A 64 29.90 -8.74 -30.44
CA HIS A 64 28.90 -7.90 -31.09
C HIS A 64 27.73 -8.81 -31.55
N GLU A 65 26.80 -9.09 -30.64
CA GLU A 65 25.46 -9.53 -31.01
C GLU A 65 24.61 -8.27 -31.16
N GLU A 66 24.02 -8.10 -32.34
CA GLU A 66 22.96 -7.11 -32.54
C GLU A 66 21.88 -7.36 -31.47
N ASN A 67 21.78 -6.44 -30.50
CA ASN A 67 20.69 -6.42 -29.54
C ASN A 67 19.38 -6.32 -30.34
N VAL A 68 18.74 -7.46 -30.58
CA VAL A 68 17.35 -7.51 -30.99
C VAL A 68 16.60 -6.82 -29.86
N LYS A 69 16.23 -5.55 -30.07
CA LYS A 69 15.34 -4.85 -29.15
C LYS A 69 14.10 -5.70 -29.02
N VAL A 70 13.91 -6.34 -27.87
CA VAL A 70 12.70 -7.12 -27.60
C VAL A 70 11.55 -6.12 -27.65
N THR A 71 10.81 -6.11 -28.76
CA THR A 71 9.68 -5.20 -28.98
C THR A 71 8.39 -5.70 -28.31
N ASP A 72 8.44 -6.87 -27.67
CA ASP A 72 7.27 -7.57 -27.17
C ASP A 72 7.41 -7.91 -25.68
N THR A 73 6.60 -7.24 -24.85
CA THR A 73 6.53 -7.49 -23.41
C THR A 73 6.14 -8.95 -23.10
N ALA A 74 5.42 -9.64 -23.97
CA ALA A 74 5.07 -11.06 -23.78
C ALA A 74 6.29 -11.99 -23.81
N ALA A 75 7.40 -11.58 -24.44
CA ALA A 75 8.65 -12.34 -24.40
C ALA A 75 9.29 -12.34 -22.99
N VAL A 76 9.01 -11.32 -22.17
CA VAL A 76 9.47 -11.22 -20.78
C VAL A 76 8.45 -11.84 -19.82
N PHE A 77 7.16 -11.63 -20.08
CA PHE A 77 6.06 -12.16 -19.26
C PHE A 77 5.27 -13.20 -20.06
N GLN A 78 5.79 -14.42 -20.14
CA GLN A 78 5.21 -15.51 -20.95
C GLN A 78 3.74 -15.85 -20.66
N HIS A 79 3.23 -15.50 -19.47
CA HIS A 79 1.85 -15.76 -19.05
C HIS A 79 0.91 -14.56 -19.24
N ILE A 80 1.40 -13.43 -19.78
CA ILE A 80 0.64 -12.18 -19.81
C ILE A 80 -0.67 -12.30 -20.61
N HIS A 81 -0.73 -13.20 -21.59
CA HIS A 81 -1.95 -13.50 -22.37
C HIS A 81 -2.51 -14.91 -22.12
N ALA A 82 -2.00 -15.62 -21.10
CA ALA A 82 -2.50 -16.94 -20.75
C ALA A 82 -3.88 -16.83 -20.07
N ASP A 83 -4.72 -17.85 -20.26
CA ASP A 83 -5.94 -18.03 -19.48
C ASP A 83 -5.56 -18.43 -18.04
N PRO A 84 -5.86 -17.60 -17.02
CA PRO A 84 -5.55 -17.89 -15.62
C PRO A 84 -6.06 -19.24 -15.13
N ALA A 85 -7.19 -19.73 -15.66
CA ALA A 85 -7.79 -21.00 -15.27
C ALA A 85 -6.95 -22.22 -15.70
N THR A 86 -6.02 -22.04 -16.64
CA THR A 86 -5.15 -23.10 -17.15
C THR A 86 -3.79 -23.17 -16.46
N LEU A 87 -3.44 -22.15 -15.66
CA LEU A 87 -2.14 -22.07 -14.99
C LEU A 87 -2.12 -22.92 -13.72
N PRO A 88 -1.01 -23.64 -13.45
CA PRO A 88 -0.94 -24.59 -12.35
C PRO A 88 -0.87 -23.87 -10.99
N PRO A 89 -1.36 -24.50 -9.91
CA PRO A 89 -1.30 -23.93 -8.56
C PRO A 89 0.12 -23.84 -7.99
N SER A 90 1.11 -24.47 -8.64
CA SER A 90 2.54 -24.33 -8.34
C SER A 90 3.16 -23.01 -8.83
N LEU A 91 2.42 -22.25 -9.64
CA LEU A 91 2.78 -20.90 -10.05
C LEU A 91 2.32 -19.89 -8.99
N ASP A 92 3.03 -18.77 -8.84
CA ASP A 92 2.63 -17.72 -7.89
C ASP A 92 1.20 -17.26 -8.23
N PRO A 93 0.26 -17.27 -7.26
CA PRO A 93 -1.14 -16.92 -7.51
C PRO A 93 -1.32 -15.51 -8.05
N PHE A 94 -0.35 -14.61 -7.90
CA PHE A 94 -0.39 -13.25 -8.39
C PHE A 94 0.33 -13.06 -9.73
N THR A 95 0.59 -14.14 -10.47
CA THR A 95 1.17 -14.04 -11.81
C THR A 95 0.29 -13.17 -12.71
N ILE A 96 0.92 -12.18 -13.35
CA ILE A 96 0.24 -11.16 -14.14
C ILE A 96 -0.32 -11.75 -15.43
N THR A 97 -1.60 -11.50 -15.68
CA THR A 97 -2.27 -11.71 -16.97
C THR A 97 -3.10 -10.48 -17.34
N THR A 98 -3.39 -10.27 -18.62
CA THR A 98 -4.30 -9.21 -19.08
C THR A 98 -5.76 -9.49 -18.71
N GLN A 99 -6.09 -10.69 -18.24
CA GLN A 99 -7.45 -11.05 -17.80
C GLN A 99 -7.69 -10.68 -16.34
N ASN A 100 -6.80 -11.07 -15.42
CA ASN A 100 -6.98 -10.83 -13.99
C ASN A 100 -6.22 -9.59 -13.48
N GLY A 101 -5.28 -9.07 -14.26
CA GLY A 101 -4.46 -7.94 -13.86
C GLY A 101 -3.65 -8.26 -12.60
N PHE A 102 -3.95 -7.55 -11.52
CA PHE A 102 -3.34 -7.74 -10.20
C PHE A 102 -4.18 -8.62 -9.24
N LEU A 103 -5.33 -9.16 -9.68
CA LEU A 103 -6.03 -10.19 -8.90
C LEU A 103 -5.31 -11.54 -8.99
N PRO A 104 -5.53 -12.44 -8.01
CA PRO A 104 -5.02 -13.79 -8.11
C PRO A 104 -5.53 -14.52 -9.36
N LEU A 105 -4.78 -15.50 -9.87
CA LEU A 105 -5.13 -16.32 -11.03
C LEU A 105 -6.48 -17.04 -10.87
N GLN A 106 -6.79 -17.45 -9.64
CA GLN A 106 -8.01 -18.17 -9.29
C GLN A 106 -8.61 -17.60 -8.02
N THR A 107 -9.89 -17.87 -7.78
CA THR A 107 -10.53 -17.45 -6.52
C THR A 107 -9.81 -18.10 -5.35
N PRO A 108 -9.39 -17.33 -4.31
CA PRO A 108 -8.69 -17.88 -3.17
C PRO A 108 -9.46 -19.04 -2.50
N PRO A 109 -8.80 -20.16 -2.15
CA PRO A 109 -9.48 -21.25 -1.49
C PRO A 109 -9.84 -20.85 -0.05
N VAL A 110 -11.02 -21.28 0.37
CA VAL A 110 -11.54 -21.08 1.73
C VAL A 110 -10.99 -22.14 2.66
N GLU A 111 -11.00 -23.40 2.20
CA GLU A 111 -10.61 -24.56 2.98
C GLU A 111 -9.14 -24.91 2.80
N LEU A 112 -8.47 -25.16 3.92
CA LEU A 112 -7.15 -25.78 3.95
C LEU A 112 -7.26 -27.29 4.15
N PRO A 113 -6.18 -28.06 3.91
CA PRO A 113 -6.17 -29.48 4.25
C PRO A 113 -6.55 -29.73 5.73
N PRO A 114 -7.20 -30.86 6.06
CA PRO A 114 -7.78 -31.10 7.40
C PRO A 114 -6.84 -30.92 8.60
N VAL A 115 -5.52 -31.09 8.40
CA VAL A 115 -4.52 -30.87 9.45
C VAL A 115 -4.50 -29.43 9.96
N PHE A 116 -4.92 -28.45 9.13
CA PHE A 116 -5.02 -27.04 9.49
C PHE A 116 -6.38 -26.65 10.10
N ALA A 117 -7.30 -27.60 10.34
CA ALA A 117 -8.60 -27.31 10.95
C ALA A 117 -8.50 -26.54 12.29
N PRO A 118 -7.53 -26.80 13.19
CA PRO A 118 -7.35 -25.98 14.40
C PRO A 118 -7.03 -24.51 14.12
N LEU A 119 -6.21 -24.23 13.09
CA LEU A 119 -5.90 -22.86 12.65
C LEU A 119 -7.16 -22.16 12.12
N GLN A 120 -7.89 -22.82 11.20
CA GLN A 120 -9.11 -22.24 10.63
C GLN A 120 -10.15 -21.99 11.72
N LYS A 121 -10.30 -22.92 12.68
CA LYS A 121 -11.19 -22.75 13.83
C LYS A 121 -10.82 -21.53 14.67
N LEU A 122 -9.53 -21.30 14.96
CA LEU A 122 -9.09 -20.09 15.66
C LEU A 122 -9.46 -18.84 14.86
N CYS A 123 -9.21 -18.82 13.56
CA CYS A 123 -9.58 -17.70 12.70
C CYS A 123 -11.09 -17.44 12.64
N ASP A 124 -11.93 -18.48 12.69
CA ASP A 124 -13.39 -18.34 12.67
C ASP A 124 -13.95 -17.89 14.03
N ASP A 125 -13.31 -18.30 15.14
CA ASP A 125 -13.69 -17.91 16.51
C ASP A 125 -13.08 -16.56 16.95
N MET A 126 -12.03 -16.09 16.26
CA MET A 126 -11.25 -14.91 16.60
C MET A 126 -12.01 -13.56 16.55
N PRO A 127 -12.86 -13.25 15.56
CA PRO A 127 -13.42 -11.91 15.37
C PRO A 127 -14.07 -11.33 16.63
N ILE A 128 -14.12 -10.01 16.76
CA ILE A 128 -14.79 -9.33 17.89
C ILE A 128 -16.23 -9.83 18.01
N GLU A 129 -16.98 -9.78 16.91
CA GLU A 129 -18.30 -10.39 16.79
C GLU A 129 -18.24 -11.45 15.68
N LYS A 130 -18.68 -12.67 15.98
CA LYS A 130 -18.74 -13.75 14.98
C LYS A 130 -19.96 -13.57 14.07
N LEU A 131 -20.02 -14.34 12.98
CA LEU A 131 -21.13 -14.29 12.01
C LEU A 131 -22.52 -14.52 12.65
N ASP A 132 -22.58 -15.33 13.71
CA ASP A 132 -23.81 -15.63 14.45
C ASP A 132 -24.22 -14.52 15.44
N GLY A 133 -23.46 -13.41 15.49
CA GLY A 133 -23.68 -12.29 16.40
C GLY A 133 -23.16 -12.52 17.82
N THR A 134 -22.55 -13.68 18.11
CA THR A 134 -21.97 -13.94 19.44
C THR A 134 -20.55 -13.37 19.56
N PRO A 135 -20.12 -12.95 20.77
CA PRO A 135 -18.75 -12.48 20.97
C PRO A 135 -17.71 -13.55 20.64
N GLY A 136 -16.67 -13.19 19.89
CA GLY A 136 -15.52 -14.07 19.64
C GLY A 136 -14.36 -13.83 20.61
N LEU A 137 -13.19 -14.37 20.27
CA LEU A 137 -12.02 -14.36 21.14
C LEU A 137 -11.49 -12.94 21.36
N LEU A 138 -11.50 -12.07 20.34
CA LEU A 138 -11.03 -10.68 20.46
C LEU A 138 -11.99 -9.78 21.25
N ALA A 139 -13.28 -10.10 21.34
CA ALA A 139 -14.21 -9.38 22.23
C ALA A 139 -14.04 -9.76 23.69
N THR A 140 -13.49 -10.95 23.97
CA THR A 140 -13.33 -11.48 25.32
C THR A 140 -11.88 -11.52 25.78
N TYR A 141 -10.94 -11.05 24.95
CA TYR A 141 -9.50 -11.03 25.18
C TYR A 141 -8.93 -12.42 25.49
N LYS A 142 -9.48 -13.45 24.83
CA LYS A 142 -9.16 -14.86 25.09
C LYS A 142 -8.28 -15.50 24.02
N LEU A 143 -7.87 -14.77 22.98
CA LEU A 143 -7.04 -15.34 21.91
C LEU A 143 -5.67 -15.75 22.44
N GLY A 144 -5.00 -14.85 23.18
CA GLY A 144 -3.72 -15.16 23.84
C GLY A 144 -3.80 -16.40 24.75
N PRO A 145 -4.67 -16.41 25.78
CA PRO A 145 -4.86 -17.58 26.65
C PRO A 145 -5.20 -18.88 25.90
N MET A 146 -5.98 -18.80 24.82
CA MET A 146 -6.32 -19.97 23.99
C MET A 146 -5.08 -20.60 23.34
N ILE A 147 -4.12 -19.77 22.89
CA ILE A 147 -2.87 -20.24 22.29
C ILE A 147 -1.86 -20.64 23.37
N ASP A 148 -1.63 -19.77 24.36
CA ASP A 148 -0.53 -19.91 25.30
C ASP A 148 -0.81 -20.92 26.41
N GLU A 149 -2.05 -20.98 26.91
CA GLU A 149 -2.43 -21.82 28.06
C GLU A 149 -3.16 -23.08 27.61
N GLN A 150 -4.14 -22.94 26.71
CA GLN A 150 -4.97 -24.07 26.25
C GLN A 150 -4.34 -24.85 25.10
N LYS A 151 -3.25 -24.34 24.50
CA LYS A 151 -2.52 -24.99 23.40
C LYS A 151 -3.42 -25.38 22.24
N ALA A 152 -4.35 -24.49 21.88
CA ALA A 152 -5.34 -24.73 20.83
C ALA A 152 -4.74 -24.88 19.42
N LEU A 153 -3.49 -24.46 19.22
CA LEU A 153 -2.74 -24.61 17.97
C LEU A 153 -1.50 -25.44 18.23
N SER A 154 -1.21 -26.38 17.32
CA SER A 154 0.02 -27.17 17.32
C SER A 154 1.01 -26.62 16.30
N ASP A 155 2.29 -26.99 16.44
CA ASP A 155 3.32 -26.61 15.48
C ASP A 155 3.17 -27.40 14.16
N LEU A 156 2.53 -26.76 13.18
CA LEU A 156 2.31 -27.31 11.84
C LEU A 156 3.36 -26.85 10.83
N ASN A 157 4.55 -26.42 11.28
CA ASN A 157 5.58 -25.88 10.37
C ASN A 157 6.01 -26.90 9.30
N HIS A 158 6.03 -28.20 9.63
CA HIS A 158 6.35 -29.27 8.70
C HIS A 158 5.21 -29.55 7.70
N GLU A 159 3.96 -29.28 8.07
CA GLU A 159 2.80 -29.51 7.18
C GLU A 159 2.75 -28.53 6.01
N ILE A 160 3.41 -27.36 6.13
CA ILE A 160 3.59 -26.46 4.99
C ILE A 160 4.38 -27.14 3.86
N ASP A 161 5.33 -28.03 4.18
CA ASP A 161 6.10 -28.78 3.17
C ASP A 161 5.24 -29.85 2.46
N ASN A 162 4.11 -30.23 3.05
CA ASN A 162 3.16 -31.18 2.48
C ASN A 162 2.13 -30.52 1.54
N LEU A 163 2.13 -29.19 1.42
CA LEU A 163 1.33 -28.45 0.46
C LEU A 163 1.99 -28.54 -0.93
N ILE A 164 1.75 -29.67 -1.61
CA ILE A 164 2.37 -30.02 -2.89
C ILE A 164 1.30 -30.10 -3.99
N ALA A 165 1.56 -29.45 -5.10
CA ALA A 165 0.73 -29.47 -6.30
C ALA A 165 0.89 -30.79 -7.07
N SER A 166 0.01 -31.03 -8.05
CA SER A 166 0.04 -32.25 -8.88
C SER A 166 1.32 -32.44 -9.70
N ASP A 167 2.10 -31.37 -9.92
CA ASP A 167 3.40 -31.40 -10.61
C ASP A 167 4.59 -31.67 -9.68
N GLY A 168 4.34 -31.95 -8.40
CA GLY A 168 5.36 -32.26 -7.38
C GLY A 168 6.09 -31.05 -6.80
N LYS A 169 5.70 -29.82 -7.17
CA LYS A 169 6.24 -28.58 -6.60
C LYS A 169 5.35 -28.06 -5.46
N PRO A 170 5.82 -27.10 -4.64
CA PRO A 170 4.96 -26.44 -3.67
C PRO A 170 3.69 -25.87 -4.33
N ASP A 171 2.54 -26.15 -3.74
CA ASP A 171 1.26 -25.54 -4.13
C ASP A 171 1.20 -24.12 -3.56
N LEU A 172 1.60 -23.13 -4.36
CA LEU A 172 1.66 -21.74 -3.93
C LEU A 172 0.27 -21.14 -3.68
N THR A 173 -0.79 -21.75 -4.23
CA THR A 173 -2.19 -21.37 -3.94
C THR A 173 -2.58 -21.80 -2.52
N ALA A 174 -2.30 -23.05 -2.15
CA ALA A 174 -2.53 -23.56 -0.80
C ALA A 174 -1.62 -22.89 0.24
N VAL A 175 -0.34 -22.65 -0.11
CA VAL A 175 0.61 -21.90 0.73
C VAL A 175 0.12 -20.46 0.97
N SER A 176 -0.46 -19.80 -0.05
CA SER A 176 -1.04 -18.46 0.11
C SER A 176 -2.26 -18.46 1.04
N ALA A 177 -3.09 -19.51 1.00
CA ALA A 177 -4.21 -19.64 1.93
C ALA A 177 -3.75 -19.89 3.37
N ALA A 178 -2.71 -20.71 3.57
CA ALA A 178 -2.10 -20.90 4.88
C ALA A 178 -1.47 -19.60 5.38
N PHE A 179 -0.74 -18.87 4.51
CA PHE A 179 -0.19 -17.56 4.83
C PHE A 179 -1.26 -16.57 5.27
N ARG A 180 -2.38 -16.46 4.54
CA ARG A 180 -3.52 -15.62 4.92
C ARG A 180 -3.96 -15.92 6.35
N ASP A 181 -4.29 -17.18 6.65
CA ASP A 181 -4.84 -17.54 7.95
C ASP A 181 -3.82 -17.34 9.09
N TYR A 182 -2.56 -17.75 8.90
CA TYR A 182 -1.49 -17.51 9.87
C TYR A 182 -1.19 -16.02 10.08
N SER A 183 -1.23 -15.20 9.03
CA SER A 183 -0.94 -13.76 9.13
C SER A 183 -2.06 -12.99 9.84
N PHE A 184 -3.33 -13.37 9.63
CA PHE A 184 -4.45 -12.88 10.43
C PHE A 184 -4.28 -13.24 11.91
N LEU A 185 -3.97 -14.51 12.19
CA LEU A 185 -3.77 -14.98 13.57
C LEU A 185 -2.58 -14.28 14.25
N ALA A 186 -1.45 -14.14 13.56
CA ALA A 186 -0.26 -13.46 14.08
C ALA A 186 -0.56 -11.99 14.41
N SER A 187 -1.24 -11.28 13.52
CA SER A 187 -1.59 -9.87 13.74
C SER A 187 -2.51 -9.72 14.96
N ALA A 188 -3.58 -10.51 15.02
CA ALA A 188 -4.51 -10.49 16.15
C ALA A 188 -3.83 -10.87 17.47
N TYR A 189 -3.01 -11.92 17.48
CA TYR A 189 -2.30 -12.35 18.67
C TYR A 189 -1.33 -11.26 19.17
N LEU A 190 -0.57 -10.61 18.29
CA LEU A 190 0.38 -9.58 18.74
C LEU A 190 -0.32 -8.30 19.24
N LEU A 191 -1.49 -7.97 18.68
CA LEU A 191 -2.19 -6.70 18.89
C LEU A 191 -3.42 -6.79 19.81
N GLU A 192 -3.84 -7.98 20.26
CA GLU A 192 -4.96 -8.12 21.21
C GLU A 192 -4.77 -7.32 22.51
N PRO A 193 -3.58 -7.25 23.15
CA PRO A 193 -3.40 -6.39 24.32
C PRO A 193 -3.55 -4.90 23.99
N CYS A 194 -3.18 -4.49 22.77
CA CYS A 194 -3.39 -3.13 22.30
C CYS A 194 -4.88 -2.81 22.11
N TRP A 195 -5.64 -3.80 21.64
CA TRP A 195 -7.09 -3.71 21.51
C TRP A 195 -7.78 -3.66 22.88
N GLU A 196 -7.35 -4.47 23.84
CA GLU A 196 -7.86 -4.43 25.21
C GLU A 196 -7.63 -3.05 25.84
N GLN A 197 -6.41 -2.53 25.75
CA GLN A 197 -6.08 -1.19 26.26
C GLN A 197 -6.91 -0.09 25.58
N TRP A 198 -7.10 -0.20 24.26
CA TRP A 198 -7.89 0.78 23.50
C TRP A 198 -9.34 0.85 24.01
N ASN A 199 -9.94 -0.28 24.38
CA ASN A 199 -11.30 -0.31 24.94
C ASN A 199 -11.40 0.18 26.38
N ILE A 200 -10.27 0.29 27.11
CA ILE A 200 -10.24 0.83 28.47
C ILE A 200 -10.20 2.36 28.45
N ASP A 201 -9.26 2.95 27.71
CA ASP A 201 -9.02 4.40 27.76
C ASP A 201 -8.70 5.08 26.42
N GLY A 202 -8.78 4.35 25.30
CA GLY A 202 -8.49 4.89 23.98
C GLY A 202 -7.00 5.04 23.66
N THR A 203 -6.12 4.36 24.41
CA THR A 203 -4.68 4.26 24.10
C THR A 203 -4.31 2.84 23.65
N TYR A 204 -3.21 2.67 22.91
CA TYR A 204 -2.83 1.35 22.38
C TYR A 204 -1.96 0.48 23.32
N GLY A 205 -1.49 0.99 24.46
CA GLY A 205 -0.65 0.18 25.37
C GLY A 205 0.60 -0.42 24.70
N LYS A 206 0.98 -1.64 25.11
CA LYS A 206 2.05 -2.44 24.51
C LYS A 206 1.48 -3.72 23.91
N GLY A 207 1.99 -4.14 22.75
CA GLY A 207 1.66 -5.42 22.14
C GLY A 207 2.51 -6.56 22.73
N ARG A 208 2.24 -7.80 22.31
CA ARG A 208 3.05 -8.96 22.72
C ARG A 208 4.41 -8.93 22.03
N GLU A 209 5.50 -9.08 22.80
CA GLU A 209 6.87 -9.00 22.26
C GLU A 209 7.38 -10.32 21.66
N LEU A 210 6.61 -11.40 21.79
CA LEU A 210 6.94 -12.75 21.31
C LEU A 210 5.77 -13.27 20.47
N LEU A 211 6.07 -13.81 19.28
CA LEU A 211 5.15 -14.63 18.49
C LEU A 211 5.52 -16.11 18.71
N PRO A 212 4.63 -16.94 19.28
CA PRO A 212 4.90 -18.36 19.53
C PRO A 212 5.25 -19.13 18.26
N LYS A 213 6.11 -20.14 18.38
CA LYS A 213 6.61 -20.93 17.25
C LYS A 213 5.50 -21.59 16.42
N GLU A 214 4.38 -21.93 17.05
CA GLU A 214 3.20 -22.53 16.42
C GLU A 214 2.56 -21.60 15.37
N ILE A 215 2.80 -20.29 15.49
CA ILE A 215 2.38 -19.27 14.51
C ILE A 215 3.60 -18.82 13.69
N ALA A 216 4.71 -18.50 14.35
CA ALA A 216 5.89 -17.90 13.74
C ALA A 216 6.55 -18.81 12.69
N GLY A 217 6.72 -20.10 12.99
CA GLY A 217 7.36 -21.07 12.09
C GLY A 217 6.61 -21.21 10.77
N PRO A 218 5.34 -21.66 10.78
CA PRO A 218 4.53 -21.80 9.57
C PRO A 218 4.41 -20.49 8.79
N LEU A 219 4.16 -19.36 9.47
CA LEU A 219 4.02 -18.05 8.82
C LEU A 219 5.30 -17.67 8.05
N VAL A 220 6.46 -17.78 8.69
CA VAL A 220 7.76 -17.44 8.07
C VAL A 220 8.08 -18.39 6.92
N LYS A 221 7.73 -19.68 7.05
CA LYS A 221 7.93 -20.64 5.97
C LYS A 221 7.07 -20.30 4.74
N CYS A 222 5.78 -20.02 4.93
CA CYS A 222 4.93 -19.57 3.83
C CYS A 222 5.45 -18.26 3.22
N ALA A 223 5.83 -17.29 4.04
CA ALA A 223 6.33 -16.00 3.58
C ALA A 223 7.59 -16.13 2.71
N LYS A 224 8.49 -17.06 3.04
CA LYS A 224 9.68 -17.39 2.23
C LYS A 224 9.31 -18.03 0.89
N LEU A 225 8.34 -18.95 0.87
CA LEU A 225 7.88 -19.59 -0.37
C LEU A 225 7.20 -18.58 -1.32
N LEU A 226 6.51 -17.59 -0.76
CA LEU A 226 5.78 -16.55 -1.49
C LEU A 226 6.62 -15.28 -1.77
N ASP A 227 7.85 -15.22 -1.25
CA ASP A 227 8.74 -14.05 -1.34
C ASP A 227 8.05 -12.75 -0.88
N VAL A 228 7.40 -12.79 0.28
CA VAL A 228 6.77 -11.63 0.95
C VAL A 228 7.18 -11.56 2.43
N PRO A 229 7.02 -10.41 3.11
CA PRO A 229 7.27 -10.32 4.56
C PRO A 229 6.36 -11.24 5.36
N ALA A 230 6.86 -11.79 6.47
CA ALA A 230 6.15 -12.72 7.36
C ALA A 230 5.18 -12.00 8.30
N PHE A 231 4.30 -11.18 7.74
CA PHE A 231 3.27 -10.43 8.47
C PHE A 231 2.06 -10.17 7.56
N LEU A 232 0.98 -9.61 8.10
CA LEU A 232 -0.28 -9.37 7.37
C LEU A 232 -0.08 -8.37 6.21
N ALA A 233 0.22 -8.91 5.03
CA ALA A 233 0.44 -8.15 3.80
C ALA A 233 -0.88 -7.88 3.06
N TYR A 234 -0.97 -6.75 2.36
CA TYR A 234 -2.15 -6.33 1.60
C TYR A 234 -2.64 -7.38 0.60
N ALA A 235 -1.80 -7.80 -0.35
CA ALA A 235 -2.24 -8.67 -1.44
C ALA A 235 -2.40 -10.13 -0.97
N ALA A 236 -1.35 -10.72 -0.40
CA ALA A 236 -1.30 -12.13 -0.02
C ALA A 236 -2.12 -12.48 1.23
N GLY A 237 -2.48 -11.49 2.05
CA GLY A 237 -3.17 -11.70 3.33
C GLY A 237 -4.49 -10.93 3.40
N TYR A 238 -4.44 -9.62 3.61
CA TYR A 238 -5.60 -8.86 4.09
C TYR A 238 -6.69 -8.64 3.03
N ALA A 239 -6.31 -8.42 1.77
CA ALA A 239 -7.23 -8.00 0.71
C ALA A 239 -7.33 -8.99 -0.46
N LEU A 240 -6.34 -9.00 -1.36
CA LEU A 240 -6.53 -9.65 -2.67
C LEU A 240 -6.58 -11.18 -2.61
N PHE A 241 -6.06 -11.80 -1.56
CA PHE A 241 -6.19 -13.24 -1.31
C PHE A 241 -7.23 -13.59 -0.21
N ASN A 242 -8.03 -12.60 0.21
CA ASN A 242 -9.04 -12.73 1.27
C ASN A 242 -10.46 -12.42 0.77
N TYR A 243 -10.82 -12.99 -0.37
CA TYR A 243 -12.18 -12.90 -0.86
C TYR A 243 -12.64 -14.22 -1.47
N ARG A 244 -13.96 -14.41 -1.46
CA ARG A 244 -14.68 -15.47 -2.13
C ARG A 244 -16.00 -14.92 -2.66
N PHE A 245 -16.75 -15.77 -3.34
CA PHE A 245 -18.08 -15.43 -3.84
C PHE A 245 -19.17 -16.12 -3.02
N ALA A 246 -20.29 -15.42 -2.78
CA ALA A 246 -21.49 -16.05 -2.23
C ALA A 246 -22.10 -17.05 -3.22
N ASN A 247 -22.10 -16.69 -4.51
CA ASN A 247 -22.41 -17.58 -5.63
C ASN A 247 -21.27 -17.52 -6.67
N SER A 248 -20.57 -18.64 -6.85
CA SER A 248 -19.46 -18.75 -7.79
C SER A 248 -19.87 -18.52 -9.25
N ALA A 249 -21.12 -18.82 -9.62
CA ALA A 249 -21.62 -18.59 -10.98
C ALA A 249 -21.81 -17.10 -11.32
N ILE A 250 -21.95 -16.22 -10.31
CA ILE A 250 -22.04 -14.77 -10.50
C ILE A 250 -20.64 -14.13 -10.55
N GLY A 251 -19.68 -14.70 -9.80
CA GLY A 251 -18.31 -14.20 -9.72
C GLY A 251 -18.23 -12.75 -9.20
N ALA A 252 -17.26 -11.98 -9.71
CA ALA A 252 -17.01 -10.60 -9.29
C ALA A 252 -17.89 -9.56 -10.02
N THR A 253 -18.89 -9.99 -10.79
CA THR A 253 -19.76 -9.11 -11.59
C THR A 253 -20.55 -8.15 -10.72
N GLU A 254 -21.02 -8.63 -9.55
CA GLU A 254 -21.80 -7.84 -8.60
C GLU A 254 -21.04 -7.67 -7.28
N TYR A 255 -20.92 -6.42 -6.81
CA TYR A 255 -20.27 -6.12 -5.53
C TYR A 255 -20.89 -6.90 -4.36
N THR A 256 -22.22 -6.99 -4.34
CA THR A 256 -23.01 -7.69 -3.31
C THR A 256 -22.75 -9.21 -3.27
N ASN A 257 -22.06 -9.77 -4.27
CA ASN A 257 -21.67 -11.17 -4.29
C ASN A 257 -20.30 -11.43 -3.63
N LEU A 258 -19.50 -10.39 -3.38
CA LEU A 258 -18.20 -10.51 -2.74
C LEU A 258 -18.33 -10.82 -1.24
N ARG A 259 -17.49 -11.73 -0.73
CA ARG A 259 -17.43 -12.12 0.68
C ARG A 259 -15.98 -12.20 1.14
N LEU A 260 -15.72 -11.88 2.40
CA LEU A 260 -14.42 -12.16 3.02
C LEU A 260 -14.27 -13.64 3.36
N ILE A 261 -13.03 -14.07 3.53
CA ILE A 261 -12.68 -15.38 4.10
C ILE A 261 -12.29 -15.23 5.57
N ARG A 262 -11.61 -14.15 5.93
CA ARG A 262 -11.12 -13.79 7.28
C ARG A 262 -11.42 -12.32 7.58
N ALA A 263 -11.68 -12.01 8.84
CA ALA A 263 -12.02 -10.68 9.35
C ALA A 263 -11.61 -10.55 10.84
N PHE A 264 -11.51 -9.33 11.36
CA PHE A 264 -11.27 -9.04 12.77
C PHE A 264 -12.49 -8.49 13.50
N GLU A 265 -13.33 -7.69 12.83
CA GLU A 265 -14.42 -6.95 13.47
C GLU A 265 -15.70 -7.79 13.56
N LYS A 266 -16.55 -7.77 12.52
CA LYS A 266 -17.86 -8.41 12.50
C LYS A 266 -17.88 -9.72 11.72
N GLY A 267 -16.91 -10.58 11.98
CA GLY A 267 -16.98 -12.02 11.72
C GLY A 267 -17.60 -12.47 10.40
N LEU A 268 -17.17 -11.87 9.29
CA LEU A 268 -17.61 -12.15 7.91
C LEU A 268 -19.00 -11.62 7.51
N ASP A 269 -19.64 -10.75 8.31
CA ASP A 269 -20.81 -9.99 7.85
C ASP A 269 -20.42 -9.15 6.62
N PRO A 270 -21.01 -9.43 5.43
CA PRO A 270 -20.67 -8.73 4.20
C PRO A 270 -21.06 -7.24 4.20
N SER A 271 -21.88 -6.81 5.14
CA SER A 271 -22.29 -5.41 5.33
C SER A 271 -21.46 -4.65 6.37
N SER A 272 -20.46 -5.32 6.97
CA SER A 272 -19.56 -4.70 7.94
C SER A 272 -18.60 -3.70 7.29
N SER A 273 -18.14 -2.71 8.06
CA SER A 273 -17.22 -1.69 7.55
C SER A 273 -15.85 -2.26 7.19
N GLU A 274 -15.38 -3.29 7.88
CA GLU A 274 -14.17 -4.02 7.49
C GLU A 274 -14.36 -4.75 6.14
N ALA A 275 -15.48 -5.46 5.96
CA ALA A 275 -15.80 -6.08 4.67
C ALA A 275 -15.89 -5.05 3.56
N GLY A 276 -16.56 -3.92 3.78
CA GLY A 276 -16.60 -2.83 2.82
C GLY A 276 -15.23 -2.25 2.49
N PHE A 277 -14.37 -2.07 3.50
CA PHE A 277 -13.02 -1.55 3.33
C PHE A 277 -12.16 -2.47 2.44
N ILE A 278 -12.17 -3.76 2.74
CA ILE A 278 -11.38 -4.76 2.02
C ILE A 278 -11.97 -5.04 0.63
N LEU A 279 -13.28 -5.29 0.53
CA LEU A 279 -13.92 -5.70 -0.71
C LEU A 279 -14.00 -4.57 -1.74
N THR A 280 -13.98 -3.30 -1.33
CA THR A 280 -13.80 -2.18 -2.27
C THR A 280 -12.46 -2.27 -2.99
N HIS A 281 -11.38 -2.69 -2.31
CA HIS A 281 -10.10 -2.90 -2.99
C HIS A 281 -10.17 -4.04 -4.00
N VAL A 282 -10.85 -5.14 -3.67
CA VAL A 282 -11.06 -6.26 -4.62
C VAL A 282 -11.89 -5.79 -5.81
N ASP A 283 -12.94 -5.01 -5.57
CA ASP A 283 -13.82 -4.44 -6.60
C ASP A 283 -13.07 -3.49 -7.54
N MET A 284 -12.14 -2.68 -7.01
CA MET A 284 -11.27 -1.85 -7.83
C MET A 284 -10.30 -2.70 -8.66
N VAL A 285 -9.63 -3.67 -8.02
CA VAL A 285 -8.54 -4.43 -8.63
C VAL A 285 -9.04 -5.42 -9.69
N LYS A 286 -10.30 -5.87 -9.64
CA LYS A 286 -10.89 -6.70 -10.70
C LYS A 286 -10.88 -6.05 -12.08
N HIS A 287 -10.79 -4.72 -12.14
CA HIS A 287 -10.75 -3.96 -13.40
C HIS A 287 -9.33 -3.77 -13.96
N THR A 288 -8.30 -4.34 -13.32
CA THR A 288 -6.90 -4.07 -13.69
C THR A 288 -6.38 -4.87 -14.87
N GLY A 289 -7.10 -5.89 -15.36
CA GLY A 289 -6.72 -6.61 -16.59
C GLY A 289 -6.52 -5.68 -17.80
N PRO A 290 -7.53 -4.87 -18.17
CA PRO A 290 -7.40 -3.80 -19.16
C PRO A 290 -6.30 -2.77 -18.87
N LEU A 291 -6.00 -2.49 -17.59
CA LEU A 291 -4.93 -1.57 -17.21
C LEU A 291 -3.54 -2.15 -17.55
N ILE A 292 -3.32 -3.44 -17.28
CA ILE A 292 -2.12 -4.17 -17.71
C ILE A 292 -2.02 -4.18 -19.23
N GLN A 293 -3.13 -4.50 -19.91
CA GLN A 293 -3.16 -4.54 -21.37
C GLN A 293 -2.78 -3.19 -21.99
N GLY A 294 -3.32 -2.08 -21.48
CA GLY A 294 -2.97 -0.74 -21.97
C GLY A 294 -1.50 -0.38 -21.72
N ALA A 295 -0.93 -0.78 -20.57
CA ALA A 295 0.49 -0.56 -20.29
C ALA A 295 1.40 -1.36 -21.25
N VAL A 296 1.07 -2.63 -21.51
CA VAL A 296 1.78 -3.48 -22.48
C VAL A 296 1.70 -2.89 -23.89
N GLN A 297 0.48 -2.55 -24.35
CA GLN A 297 0.27 -1.94 -25.65
C GLN A 297 1.07 -0.64 -25.82
N MET A 298 1.12 0.19 -24.78
CA MET A 298 1.91 1.43 -24.80
C MET A 298 3.40 1.16 -24.95
N LEU A 299 3.95 0.24 -24.14
CA LEU A 299 5.38 -0.10 -24.20
C LEU A 299 5.77 -0.67 -25.57
N ASP A 300 4.98 -1.60 -26.08
CA ASP A 300 5.28 -2.28 -27.34
C ASP A 300 5.10 -1.33 -28.54
N ALA A 301 4.06 -0.48 -28.53
CA ALA A 301 3.83 0.52 -29.58
C ALA A 301 4.95 1.58 -29.66
N VAL A 302 5.40 2.09 -28.51
CA VAL A 302 6.51 3.06 -28.46
C VAL A 302 7.82 2.38 -28.89
N ALA A 303 8.06 1.14 -28.46
CA ALA A 303 9.27 0.40 -28.82
C ALA A 303 9.37 0.10 -30.33
N ALA A 304 8.25 -0.22 -30.96
CA ALA A 304 8.17 -0.52 -32.39
C ALA A 304 8.01 0.73 -33.28
N ASP A 305 7.87 1.93 -32.69
CA ASP A 305 7.63 3.19 -33.38
C ASP A 305 6.45 3.11 -34.37
N THR A 306 5.35 2.47 -33.95
CA THR A 306 4.19 2.16 -34.80
C THR A 306 3.33 3.39 -35.16
N GLY A 307 3.77 4.60 -34.81
CA GLY A 307 3.03 5.85 -34.99
C GLY A 307 2.04 6.14 -33.86
N SER A 308 1.32 7.26 -33.97
CA SER A 308 0.49 7.81 -32.89
C SER A 308 -0.83 7.05 -32.64
N SER A 309 -1.34 6.26 -33.58
CA SER A 309 -2.66 5.62 -33.45
C SER A 309 -2.70 4.54 -32.38
N THR A 310 -1.75 3.60 -32.37
CA THR A 310 -1.72 2.52 -31.36
C THR A 310 -1.40 3.03 -29.96
N VAL A 311 -0.59 4.09 -29.86
CA VAL A 311 -0.34 4.79 -28.59
C VAL A 311 -1.62 5.49 -28.10
N THR A 312 -2.41 6.05 -29.02
CA THR A 312 -3.72 6.63 -28.69
C THR A 312 -4.69 5.56 -28.19
N ASP A 313 -4.77 4.41 -28.86
CA ASP A 313 -5.60 3.28 -28.43
C ASP A 313 -5.22 2.81 -27.00
N ALA A 314 -3.91 2.70 -26.73
CA ALA A 314 -3.41 2.36 -25.41
C ALA A 314 -3.81 3.40 -24.35
N PHE A 315 -3.72 4.70 -24.67
CA PHE A 315 -4.21 5.76 -23.79
C PHE A 315 -5.71 5.66 -23.54
N GLU A 316 -6.53 5.44 -24.57
CA GLU A 316 -7.98 5.32 -24.43
C GLU A 316 -8.37 4.15 -23.52
N LEU A 317 -7.68 3.02 -23.66
CA LEU A 317 -7.86 1.87 -22.77
C LEU A 317 -7.48 2.21 -21.32
N LEU A 318 -6.32 2.85 -21.10
CA LEU A 318 -5.87 3.26 -19.76
C LEU A 318 -6.84 4.27 -19.11
N LEU A 319 -7.27 5.28 -19.86
CA LEU A 319 -8.19 6.33 -19.39
C LEU A 319 -9.57 5.75 -19.03
N SER A 320 -10.16 4.95 -19.92
CA SER A 320 -11.46 4.32 -19.67
C SER A 320 -11.39 3.36 -18.49
N THR A 321 -10.30 2.59 -18.35
CA THR A 321 -10.10 1.68 -17.23
C THR A 321 -9.95 2.43 -15.91
N MET A 322 -9.14 3.50 -15.86
CA MET A 322 -8.97 4.29 -14.64
C MET A 322 -10.25 4.99 -14.20
N ARG A 323 -11.10 5.41 -15.13
CA ARG A 323 -12.43 5.93 -14.80
C ARG A 323 -13.27 4.89 -14.05
N VAL A 324 -13.32 3.66 -14.54
CA VAL A 324 -14.07 2.56 -13.88
C VAL A 324 -13.49 2.25 -12.49
N ILE A 325 -12.16 2.22 -12.37
CA ILE A 325 -11.48 2.01 -11.08
C ILE A 325 -11.81 3.13 -10.08
N GLU A 326 -11.80 4.40 -10.51
CA GLU A 326 -12.17 5.53 -9.67
C GLU A 326 -13.64 5.51 -9.25
N ASP A 327 -14.55 5.11 -10.15
CA ASP A 327 -15.97 4.94 -9.84
C ASP A 327 -16.18 3.83 -8.79
N SER A 328 -15.42 2.73 -8.87
CA SER A 328 -15.40 1.67 -7.84
C SER A 328 -14.85 2.19 -6.51
N MET A 329 -13.76 2.98 -6.54
CA MET A 329 -13.15 3.58 -5.35
C MET A 329 -14.13 4.48 -4.58
N GLU A 330 -14.98 5.24 -5.27
CA GLU A 330 -16.04 6.06 -4.65
C GLU A 330 -17.07 5.22 -3.86
N GLY A 331 -17.22 3.94 -4.21
CA GLY A 331 -18.03 2.98 -3.47
C GLY A 331 -17.66 2.88 -2.00
N MET A 332 -16.40 3.14 -1.63
CA MET A 332 -15.88 3.07 -0.26
C MET A 332 -16.78 3.82 0.74
N TRP A 333 -17.29 5.00 0.39
CA TRP A 333 -18.13 5.80 1.30
C TRP A 333 -19.45 5.13 1.68
N ASN A 334 -19.97 4.28 0.80
CA ASN A 334 -21.22 3.55 1.01
C ASN A 334 -20.98 2.21 1.72
N GLN A 335 -19.82 1.58 1.47
CA GLN A 335 -19.53 0.23 1.92
C GLN A 335 -18.80 0.19 3.26
N SER A 336 -17.97 1.19 3.56
CA SER A 336 -17.25 1.29 4.83
C SER A 336 -17.58 2.61 5.51
N ARG A 337 -17.84 2.58 6.81
CA ARG A 337 -18.12 3.78 7.58
C ARG A 337 -16.83 4.29 8.21
N PRO A 338 -16.45 5.58 8.01
CA PRO A 338 -15.21 6.10 8.57
C PRO A 338 -15.08 5.95 10.10
N LYS A 339 -16.20 6.00 10.83
CA LYS A 339 -16.22 5.86 12.30
C LYS A 339 -15.91 4.44 12.78
N ASP A 340 -16.17 3.43 11.97
CA ASP A 340 -15.98 2.03 12.34
C ASP A 340 -14.53 1.61 12.10
N TYR A 341 -13.76 2.33 11.24
CA TYR A 341 -12.36 2.00 10.92
C TYR A 341 -11.48 1.73 12.13
N ILE A 342 -11.69 2.44 13.23
CA ILE A 342 -10.88 2.33 14.44
C ILE A 342 -10.97 0.94 15.09
N SER A 343 -12.08 0.22 14.94
CA SER A 343 -12.27 -1.11 15.56
C SER A 343 -11.31 -2.16 14.99
N TYR A 344 -11.19 -2.23 13.66
CA TYR A 344 -10.29 -3.17 13.00
C TYR A 344 -8.90 -2.59 12.72
N ARG A 345 -8.74 -1.25 12.73
CA ARG A 345 -7.43 -0.59 12.53
C ARG A 345 -6.36 -1.13 13.48
N THR A 346 -6.73 -1.45 14.72
CA THR A 346 -5.81 -1.98 15.72
C THR A 346 -5.07 -3.22 15.23
N PHE A 347 -5.75 -4.10 14.48
CA PHE A 347 -5.23 -5.40 14.04
C PHE A 347 -4.52 -5.35 12.69
N ILE A 348 -4.38 -4.17 12.09
CA ILE A 348 -3.64 -3.99 10.84
C ILE A 348 -2.40 -3.10 11.02
N PHE A 349 -2.09 -2.70 12.25
CA PHE A 349 -0.81 -2.08 12.56
C PHE A 349 0.37 -3.05 12.39
N GLY A 350 1.51 -2.49 11.98
CA GLY A 350 2.76 -3.23 11.93
C GLY A 350 3.44 -3.39 13.28
N ILE A 351 4.53 -4.14 13.26
CA ILE A 351 5.47 -4.30 14.37
C ILE A 351 6.75 -3.45 14.20
N THR A 352 6.77 -2.56 13.20
CA THR A 352 7.85 -1.59 12.97
C THR A 352 7.33 -0.16 12.99
N ASN A 353 8.14 0.79 13.50
CA ASN A 353 7.78 2.20 13.62
C ASN A 353 6.44 2.45 14.33
N GLN A 354 6.15 1.63 15.34
CA GLN A 354 4.98 1.77 16.21
C GLN A 354 5.41 1.84 17.69
N PRO A 355 4.83 2.74 18.50
CA PRO A 355 5.22 2.93 19.89
C PRO A 355 4.89 1.72 20.78
N PHE A 356 3.95 0.87 20.35
CA PHE A 356 3.56 -0.35 21.04
C PHE A 356 4.48 -1.56 20.76
N PHE A 357 5.41 -1.46 19.79
CA PHE A 357 6.49 -2.42 19.52
C PHE A 357 7.86 -1.71 19.40
N PRO A 358 8.37 -1.08 20.47
CA PRO A 358 9.60 -0.27 20.39
C PRO A 358 10.84 -1.10 20.05
N ASN A 359 10.82 -2.40 20.34
CA ASN A 359 11.95 -3.33 20.20
C ASN A 359 11.70 -4.38 19.11
N GLY A 360 10.67 -4.21 18.27
CA GLY A 360 10.21 -5.26 17.36
C GLY A 360 9.54 -6.42 18.10
N VAL A 361 9.41 -7.57 17.43
CA VAL A 361 8.81 -8.79 18.00
C VAL A 361 9.73 -9.97 17.73
N VAL A 362 10.02 -10.77 18.75
CA VAL A 362 10.74 -12.04 18.60
C VAL A 362 9.81 -13.07 17.99
N TYR A 363 10.23 -13.67 16.88
CA TYR A 363 9.52 -14.79 16.26
C TYR A 363 10.19 -16.06 16.78
N GLU A 364 9.52 -16.79 17.66
CA GLU A 364 10.13 -17.91 18.38
C GLU A 364 10.64 -18.98 17.40
N GLY A 365 11.93 -19.33 17.52
CA GLY A 365 12.61 -20.29 16.66
C GLY A 365 13.05 -19.75 15.29
N VAL A 366 12.87 -18.46 15.03
CA VAL A 366 13.21 -17.81 13.76
C VAL A 366 14.37 -16.83 13.96
N ASP A 367 15.31 -16.80 13.00
CA ASP A 367 16.42 -15.83 12.96
C ASP A 367 17.19 -15.70 14.29
N GLU A 368 17.52 -16.85 14.89
CA GLU A 368 18.22 -16.90 16.19
C GLU A 368 17.46 -16.15 17.32
N ASN A 369 16.13 -16.07 17.23
CA ASN A 369 15.26 -15.30 18.12
C ASN A 369 15.57 -13.79 18.15
N LYS A 370 16.15 -13.24 17.07
CA LYS A 370 16.32 -11.80 16.92
C LYS A 370 14.96 -11.13 16.67
N PRO A 371 14.69 -9.96 17.25
CA PRO A 371 13.46 -9.23 16.97
C PRO A 371 13.32 -8.88 15.48
N GLN A 372 12.13 -9.12 14.96
CA GLN A 372 11.73 -8.86 13.59
C GLN A 372 10.94 -7.55 13.50
N TYR A 373 10.99 -6.91 12.34
CA TYR A 373 10.39 -5.60 12.09
C TYR A 373 9.64 -5.60 10.76
N PHE A 374 8.31 -5.62 10.82
CA PHE A 374 7.44 -5.59 9.65
C PHE A 374 6.44 -4.45 9.73
N ARG A 375 6.16 -3.82 8.59
CA ARG A 375 5.11 -2.81 8.44
C ARG A 375 3.75 -3.48 8.46
N GLY A 376 2.77 -2.72 8.92
CA GLY A 376 1.37 -3.12 8.86
C GLY A 376 0.81 -2.96 7.47
N GLU A 377 -0.46 -3.33 7.35
CA GLU A 377 -1.20 -3.19 6.10
C GLU A 377 -1.24 -1.72 5.68
N SER A 378 -1.13 -1.49 4.37
CA SER A 378 -1.31 -0.18 3.79
C SER A 378 -1.80 -0.30 2.36
N GLY A 379 -2.76 0.54 1.99
CA GLY A 379 -3.13 0.76 0.59
C GLY A 379 -1.93 1.13 -0.30
N ALA A 380 -0.83 1.64 0.25
CA ALA A 380 0.44 1.83 -0.47
C ALA A 380 1.05 0.55 -1.06
N ASN A 381 0.56 -0.63 -0.66
CA ASN A 381 0.95 -1.93 -1.18
C ASN A 381 0.13 -2.36 -2.41
N ASP A 382 -0.87 -1.58 -2.83
CA ASP A 382 -1.53 -1.78 -4.12
C ASP A 382 -0.55 -1.57 -5.29
N ALA A 383 -0.93 -1.99 -6.50
CA ALA A 383 -0.09 -1.91 -7.70
C ALA A 383 -0.68 -1.05 -8.83
N ILE A 384 -1.88 -0.49 -8.68
CA ILE A 384 -2.57 0.33 -9.69
C ILE A 384 -1.78 1.63 -9.93
N ILE A 385 -1.58 2.43 -8.87
CA ILE A 385 -0.87 3.69 -9.00
C ILE A 385 0.63 3.49 -9.27
N PRO A 386 1.33 2.53 -8.64
CA PRO A 386 2.72 2.23 -8.99
C PRO A 386 2.94 1.84 -10.45
N LEU A 387 1.96 1.21 -11.11
CA LEU A 387 2.02 0.90 -12.53
C LEU A 387 2.04 2.20 -13.34
N LEU A 388 1.09 3.09 -13.08
CA LEU A 388 1.02 4.38 -13.76
C LEU A 388 2.19 5.29 -13.41
N ASP A 389 2.68 5.31 -12.18
CA ASP A 389 3.90 6.02 -11.79
C ASP A 389 5.10 5.58 -12.63
N SER A 390 5.20 4.26 -12.86
CA SER A 390 6.32 3.66 -13.60
C SER A 390 6.19 3.90 -15.09
N LEU A 391 4.98 3.73 -15.66
CA LEU A 391 4.71 3.94 -17.09
C LEU A 391 4.83 5.42 -17.48
N LEU A 392 4.25 6.31 -16.67
CA LEU A 392 4.23 7.75 -16.89
C LEU A 392 5.48 8.45 -16.37
N GLN A 393 6.41 7.72 -15.75
CA GLN A 393 7.67 8.24 -15.25
C GLN A 393 7.49 9.47 -14.32
N ILE A 394 6.58 9.35 -13.34
CA ILE A 394 6.30 10.43 -12.38
C ILE A 394 7.49 10.55 -11.41
N PRO A 395 8.19 11.70 -11.35
CA PRO A 395 9.38 11.84 -10.52
C PRO A 395 9.00 11.95 -9.04
N MET A 396 9.38 10.96 -8.23
CA MET A 396 9.22 11.06 -6.78
C MET A 396 10.41 11.83 -6.17
N PRO A 397 10.18 12.78 -5.24
CA PRO A 397 11.25 13.54 -4.61
C PRO A 397 12.17 12.62 -3.79
N GLN A 398 13.47 12.92 -3.73
CA GLN A 398 14.42 12.14 -2.93
C GLN A 398 14.38 12.61 -1.46
N ASN A 399 13.59 11.92 -0.64
CA ASN A 399 13.45 12.22 0.78
C ASN A 399 13.07 10.95 1.58
N PRO A 400 13.03 11.00 2.93
CA PRO A 400 12.68 9.84 3.75
C PRO A 400 11.29 9.23 3.45
N LEU A 401 10.34 10.02 2.93
CA LEU A 401 9.00 9.54 2.58
C LEU A 401 9.05 8.62 1.35
N THR A 402 9.96 8.92 0.41
CA THR A 402 10.21 8.07 -0.76
C THR A 402 10.97 6.80 -0.40
N GLU A 403 11.82 6.81 0.63
CA GLU A 403 12.41 5.57 1.16
C GLU A 403 11.34 4.66 1.78
N ILE A 404 10.34 5.22 2.47
CA ILE A 404 9.18 4.45 2.94
C ILE A 404 8.39 3.85 1.76
N LEU A 405 8.21 4.61 0.67
CA LEU A 405 7.56 4.10 -0.55
C LEU A 405 8.35 2.95 -1.19
N LYS A 406 9.68 3.01 -1.17
CA LYS A 406 10.54 1.91 -1.65
C LYS A 406 10.41 0.68 -0.77
N ASP A 407 10.35 0.86 0.54
CA ASP A 407 10.19 -0.23 1.51
C ASP A 407 8.86 -0.98 1.31
N PHE A 408 7.77 -0.24 1.06
CA PHE A 408 6.47 -0.83 0.69
C PHE A 408 6.49 -1.66 -0.60
N ARG A 409 7.52 -1.55 -1.45
CA ARG A 409 7.65 -2.41 -2.64
C ARG A 409 7.84 -3.86 -2.27
N GLY A 410 8.56 -4.16 -1.19
CA GLY A 410 8.79 -5.53 -0.73
C GLY A 410 7.51 -6.27 -0.31
N TYR A 411 6.42 -5.55 -0.03
CA TYR A 411 5.15 -6.11 0.45
C TYR A 411 4.20 -6.54 -0.68
N ARG A 412 4.52 -6.21 -1.94
CA ARG A 412 3.78 -6.69 -3.11
C ARG A 412 4.21 -8.12 -3.44
N PRO A 413 3.33 -8.98 -3.99
CA PRO A 413 3.73 -10.29 -4.53
C PRO A 413 4.87 -10.15 -5.54
N LYS A 414 5.74 -11.16 -5.61
CA LYS A 414 6.90 -11.13 -6.50
C LYS A 414 6.54 -10.82 -7.97
N PRO A 415 5.52 -11.42 -8.60
CA PRO A 415 5.17 -11.10 -9.98
C PRO A 415 4.77 -9.63 -10.17
N HIS A 416 4.08 -9.02 -9.19
CA HIS A 416 3.75 -7.60 -9.24
C HIS A 416 5.02 -6.74 -9.16
N ARG A 417 5.97 -7.07 -8.29
CA ARG A 417 7.24 -6.34 -8.17
C ARG A 417 8.04 -6.40 -9.47
N ASP A 418 8.16 -7.59 -10.04
CA ASP A 418 8.93 -7.83 -11.26
C ASP A 418 8.30 -7.09 -12.45
N PHE A 419 6.97 -7.14 -12.59
CA PHE A 419 6.25 -6.40 -13.63
C PHE A 419 6.41 -4.88 -13.50
N LEU A 420 6.22 -4.33 -12.30
CA LEU A 420 6.38 -2.88 -12.07
C LEU A 420 7.82 -2.42 -12.29
N ALA A 421 8.81 -3.23 -11.91
CA ALA A 421 10.22 -2.93 -12.17
C ALA A 421 10.53 -2.95 -13.66
N TYR A 422 10.02 -3.95 -14.39
CA TYR A 422 10.12 -4.00 -15.85
C TYR A 422 9.50 -2.77 -16.49
N VAL A 423 8.23 -2.45 -16.20
CA VAL A 423 7.53 -1.29 -16.79
C VAL A 423 8.32 0.00 -16.55
N ARG A 424 8.86 0.21 -15.34
CA ARG A 424 9.69 1.38 -15.04
C ARG A 424 10.93 1.42 -15.93
N SER A 425 11.72 0.35 -15.93
CA SER A 425 12.98 0.30 -16.69
C SER A 425 12.75 0.41 -18.20
N ARG A 426 11.71 -0.27 -18.70
CA ARG A 426 11.38 -0.30 -20.12
C ARG A 426 10.84 1.05 -20.59
N ALA A 427 9.96 1.68 -19.81
CA ALA A 427 9.41 2.99 -20.17
C ALA A 427 10.51 4.06 -20.27
N GLU A 428 11.49 4.02 -19.38
CA GLU A 428 12.68 4.89 -19.42
C GLU A 428 13.57 4.55 -20.63
N GLU A 429 13.88 3.27 -20.86
CA GLU A 429 14.74 2.81 -21.96
C GLU A 429 14.22 3.24 -23.34
N ILE A 430 12.91 3.12 -23.59
CA ILE A 430 12.30 3.45 -24.88
C ILE A 430 11.80 4.90 -24.97
N GLY A 431 11.91 5.66 -23.88
CA GLY A 431 11.51 7.06 -23.83
C GLY A 431 10.00 7.29 -23.97
N VAL A 432 9.17 6.57 -23.19
CA VAL A 432 7.69 6.74 -23.21
C VAL A 432 7.29 8.18 -22.92
N LYS A 433 7.89 8.80 -21.90
CA LYS A 433 7.59 10.19 -21.55
C LYS A 433 7.99 11.14 -22.69
N GLU A 434 9.18 10.99 -23.24
CA GLU A 434 9.68 11.79 -24.35
C GLU A 434 8.77 11.64 -25.56
N TYR A 435 8.32 10.42 -25.85
CA TYR A 435 7.33 10.15 -26.89
C TYR A 435 6.03 10.92 -26.63
N CYS A 436 5.48 10.85 -25.42
CA CYS A 436 4.25 11.55 -25.05
C CYS A 436 4.37 13.07 -25.16
N LEU A 437 5.58 13.62 -25.06
CA LEU A 437 5.86 15.07 -25.14
C LEU A 437 6.17 15.56 -26.57
N LYS A 438 6.12 14.72 -27.61
CA LYS A 438 6.45 15.11 -29.00
C LYS A 438 5.43 16.07 -29.60
N ASP A 439 4.15 15.76 -29.50
CA ASP A 439 3.07 16.54 -30.11
C ASP A 439 1.95 16.87 -29.12
N LEU A 440 1.08 17.81 -29.51
CA LEU A 440 0.03 18.33 -28.65
C LEU A 440 -1.02 17.28 -28.28
N GLN A 441 -1.35 16.36 -29.20
CA GLN A 441 -2.37 15.34 -28.95
C GLN A 441 -1.87 14.35 -27.88
N THR A 442 -0.65 13.83 -28.02
CA THR A 442 -0.09 12.90 -27.03
C THR A 442 0.18 13.58 -25.69
N LYS A 443 0.59 14.86 -25.68
CA LYS A 443 0.74 15.66 -24.44
C LYS A 443 -0.57 15.74 -23.66
N VAL A 444 -1.67 15.97 -24.37
CA VAL A 444 -3.00 16.10 -23.74
C VAL A 444 -3.50 14.76 -23.21
N LEU A 445 -3.30 13.66 -23.94
CA LEU A 445 -3.62 12.32 -23.45
C LEU A 445 -2.79 11.95 -22.20
N TYR A 446 -1.51 12.28 -22.22
CA TYR A 446 -0.62 12.10 -21.09
C TYR A 446 -1.06 12.91 -19.86
N LEU A 447 -1.42 14.19 -20.04
CA LEU A 447 -2.00 15.03 -18.97
C LEU A 447 -3.31 14.45 -18.42
N ARG A 448 -4.19 13.91 -19.27
CA ARG A 448 -5.44 13.28 -18.83
C ARG A 448 -5.20 12.02 -17.99
N LEU A 449 -4.19 11.22 -18.35
CA LEU A 449 -3.87 10.03 -17.57
C LEU A 449 -3.15 10.39 -16.26
N LEU A 450 -2.30 11.43 -16.25
CA LEU A 450 -1.75 12.01 -15.03
C LEU A 450 -2.85 12.56 -14.11
N GLU A 451 -3.92 13.14 -14.67
CA GLU A 451 -5.07 13.57 -13.89
C GLU A 451 -5.72 12.39 -13.16
N HIS A 452 -5.87 11.21 -13.78
CA HIS A 452 -6.37 10.02 -13.08
C HIS A 452 -5.46 9.62 -11.90
N VAL A 453 -4.13 9.70 -12.05
CA VAL A 453 -3.21 9.44 -10.93
C VAL A 453 -3.41 10.45 -9.80
N ARG A 454 -3.50 11.75 -10.12
CA ARG A 454 -3.76 12.81 -9.13
C ARG A 454 -5.12 12.63 -8.46
N SER A 455 -6.15 12.35 -9.26
CA SER A 455 -7.56 12.16 -8.90
C SER A 455 -7.73 10.98 -7.93
N PHE A 456 -7.08 9.85 -8.20
CA PHE A 456 -7.03 8.70 -7.29
C PHE A 456 -6.33 9.03 -5.97
N ARG A 457 -5.13 9.63 -6.04
CA ARG A 457 -4.38 10.02 -4.83
C ARG A 457 -5.14 11.03 -3.98
N TRP A 458 -5.90 11.93 -4.62
CA TRP A 458 -6.74 12.91 -3.93
C TRP A 458 -7.88 12.24 -3.18
N ARG A 459 -8.59 11.28 -3.79
CA ARG A 459 -9.60 10.47 -3.09
C ARG A 459 -9.01 9.72 -1.90
N HIS A 460 -7.83 9.14 -2.07
CA HIS A 460 -7.13 8.47 -0.97
C HIS A 460 -6.78 9.46 0.16
N TRP A 461 -6.34 10.68 -0.16
CA TRP A 461 -6.13 11.73 0.84
C TRP A 461 -7.41 12.07 1.61
N LEU A 462 -8.55 12.17 0.91
CA LEU A 462 -9.85 12.40 1.55
C LEU A 462 -10.23 11.23 2.49
N PHE A 463 -10.00 9.98 2.07
CA PHE A 463 -10.18 8.82 2.96
C PHE A 463 -9.29 8.92 4.19
N ALA A 464 -7.98 9.16 4.04
CA ALA A 464 -7.05 9.28 5.17
C ALA A 464 -7.50 10.37 6.16
N ARG A 465 -8.00 11.51 5.64
CA ARG A 465 -8.54 12.58 6.47
C ARG A 465 -9.75 12.15 7.28
N GLU A 466 -10.74 11.55 6.64
CA GLU A 466 -11.97 11.14 7.32
C GLU A 466 -11.75 9.93 8.22
N TYR A 467 -11.13 8.86 7.74
CA TYR A 467 -10.99 7.60 8.48
C TYR A 467 -9.95 7.68 9.60
N ILE A 468 -8.93 8.53 9.47
CA ILE A 468 -7.78 8.54 10.39
C ILE A 468 -7.60 9.90 11.07
N ILE A 469 -7.30 10.95 10.31
CA ILE A 469 -6.84 12.24 10.88
C ILE A 469 -7.88 12.86 11.82
N ARG A 470 -9.17 12.81 11.42
CA ARG A 470 -10.28 13.34 12.23
C ARG A 470 -10.67 12.47 13.42
N ARG A 471 -10.14 11.25 13.53
CA ARG A 471 -10.58 10.22 14.48
C ARG A 471 -9.48 9.78 15.45
N SER A 472 -8.23 10.10 15.16
CA SER A 472 -7.09 9.67 15.96
C SER A 472 -5.99 10.72 15.97
N SER A 473 -5.43 10.95 17.16
CA SER A 473 -4.20 11.73 17.37
C SER A 473 -2.93 10.91 17.14
N HIS A 474 -3.04 9.58 16.96
CA HIS A 474 -1.89 8.70 16.70
C HIS A 474 -1.11 9.20 15.47
N PRO A 475 0.22 9.35 15.56
CA PRO A 475 0.99 10.09 14.57
C PRO A 475 1.25 9.32 13.26
N THR A 476 1.17 8.00 13.28
CA THR A 476 1.54 7.13 12.16
C THR A 476 0.35 6.36 11.59
N ALA A 477 0.44 6.04 10.30
CA ALA A 477 -0.45 5.09 9.66
C ALA A 477 -0.12 3.67 10.14
N THR A 478 -0.94 2.70 9.74
CA THR A 478 -0.79 1.27 10.02
C THR A 478 0.56 0.71 9.54
N GLY A 479 0.99 1.09 8.34
CA GLY A 479 2.32 0.81 7.79
C GLY A 479 3.49 1.62 8.39
N GLY A 480 3.24 2.48 9.38
CA GLY A 480 4.27 3.25 10.08
C GLY A 480 4.71 4.54 9.37
N SER A 481 4.00 4.99 8.32
CA SER A 481 4.28 6.25 7.64
C SER A 481 3.66 7.45 8.37
N PRO A 482 4.25 8.67 8.27
CA PRO A 482 3.61 9.87 8.80
C PRO A 482 2.33 10.22 8.04
N ILE A 483 1.19 10.30 8.75
CA ILE A 483 -0.14 10.39 8.11
C ILE A 483 -0.31 11.68 7.30
N VAL A 484 0.16 12.81 7.81
CA VAL A 484 -0.12 14.15 7.23
C VAL A 484 0.78 14.48 6.05
N THR A 485 1.97 13.88 5.93
CA THR A 485 2.97 14.31 4.92
C THR A 485 3.24 13.28 3.83
N TRP A 486 3.01 11.98 4.08
CA TRP A 486 3.36 10.93 3.13
C TRP A 486 2.52 10.92 1.84
N LEU A 487 1.19 11.02 1.95
CA LEU A 487 0.31 11.11 0.77
C LEU A 487 0.48 12.46 0.03
N PRO A 488 0.52 13.61 0.74
CA PRO A 488 0.73 14.89 0.07
C PRO A 488 2.03 15.00 -0.71
N ASN A 489 3.13 14.40 -0.25
CA ASN A 489 4.39 14.32 -1.00
C ASN A 489 4.20 13.73 -2.41
N GLN A 490 3.41 12.67 -2.53
CA GLN A 490 3.12 12.02 -3.82
C GLN A 490 2.11 12.81 -4.65
N LEU A 491 1.17 13.52 -4.02
CA LEU A 491 0.24 14.41 -4.70
C LEU A 491 0.97 15.62 -5.33
N PHE A 492 1.90 16.24 -4.59
CA PHE A 492 2.70 17.33 -5.13
C PHE A 492 3.51 16.89 -6.34
N ALA A 493 4.18 15.74 -6.27
CA ALA A 493 4.98 15.20 -7.38
C ALA A 493 4.20 15.09 -8.72
N VAL A 494 2.96 14.56 -8.68
CA VAL A 494 2.14 14.44 -9.90
C VAL A 494 1.62 15.80 -10.37
N MET A 495 1.19 16.68 -9.46
CA MET A 495 0.71 18.01 -9.82
C MET A 495 1.82 18.90 -10.39
N GLU A 496 3.02 18.83 -9.86
CA GLU A 496 4.20 19.54 -10.37
C GLU A 496 4.57 19.07 -11.78
N LEU A 497 4.55 17.75 -12.02
CA LEU A 497 4.75 17.22 -13.36
C LEU A 497 3.69 17.74 -14.34
N MET A 498 2.41 17.66 -13.98
CA MET A 498 1.31 18.18 -14.82
C MET A 498 1.49 19.66 -15.14
N ARG A 499 1.82 20.49 -14.13
CA ARG A 499 2.07 21.93 -14.31
C ARG A 499 3.23 22.19 -15.26
N SER A 500 4.35 21.48 -15.07
CA SER A 500 5.54 21.66 -15.93
C SER A 500 5.26 21.33 -17.40
N ILE A 501 4.47 20.29 -17.66
CA ILE A 501 4.07 19.89 -19.01
C ILE A 501 3.13 20.95 -19.60
N TRP A 502 2.13 21.36 -18.84
CA TRP A 502 1.14 22.35 -19.29
C TRP A 502 1.77 23.72 -19.59
N GLU A 503 2.73 24.15 -18.78
CA GLU A 503 3.47 25.39 -18.99
C GLU A 503 4.40 25.34 -20.22
N SER A 504 4.73 24.14 -20.70
CA SER A 504 5.48 23.94 -21.96
C SER A 504 4.60 24.00 -23.23
N VAL A 505 3.27 24.08 -23.09
CA VAL A 505 2.35 24.22 -24.22
C VAL A 505 2.15 25.69 -24.57
N ASP A 506 2.27 26.03 -25.85
CA ASP A 506 2.11 27.41 -26.34
C ASP A 506 0.72 27.98 -26.00
N GLY A 507 0.66 29.30 -25.74
CA GLY A 507 -0.57 29.99 -25.31
C GLY A 507 -1.79 29.72 -26.21
N PRO A 508 -1.69 29.92 -27.54
CA PRO A 508 -2.79 29.63 -28.47
C PRO A 508 -3.23 28.16 -28.46
N ASP A 509 -2.30 27.23 -28.33
CA ASP A 509 -2.58 25.79 -28.28
C ASP A 509 -3.33 25.41 -27.00
N ARG A 510 -2.99 26.04 -25.87
CA ARG A 510 -3.72 25.89 -24.60
C ARG A 510 -5.15 26.42 -24.71
N GLU A 511 -5.34 27.59 -25.31
CA GLU A 511 -6.67 28.16 -25.56
C GLU A 511 -7.52 27.24 -26.46
N ALA A 512 -6.89 26.59 -27.44
CA ALA A 512 -7.53 25.69 -28.39
C ALA A 512 -7.93 24.32 -27.81
N GLN A 513 -7.37 23.86 -26.67
CA GLN A 513 -7.73 22.57 -26.07
C GLN A 513 -9.18 22.49 -25.54
N GLY A 514 -9.90 23.61 -25.56
CA GLY A 514 -11.28 23.69 -25.12
C GLY A 514 -11.43 23.70 -23.59
N LYS A 515 -12.68 23.78 -23.14
CA LYS A 515 -12.98 24.01 -21.72
C LYS A 515 -12.54 22.86 -20.81
N SER A 516 -12.71 21.61 -21.26
CA SER A 516 -12.46 20.43 -20.41
C SER A 516 -11.00 20.31 -19.94
N VAL A 517 -10.02 20.51 -20.83
CA VAL A 517 -8.59 20.41 -20.46
C VAL A 517 -8.15 21.62 -19.63
N ASN A 518 -8.64 22.81 -19.97
CA ASN A 518 -8.35 24.03 -19.21
C ASN A 518 -8.93 23.97 -17.78
N GLU A 519 -10.15 23.47 -17.61
CA GLU A 519 -10.76 23.26 -16.28
C GLU A 519 -10.01 22.20 -15.47
N MET A 520 -9.60 21.10 -16.11
CA MET A 520 -8.75 20.08 -15.49
C MET A 520 -7.46 20.69 -14.94
N MET A 521 -6.73 21.46 -15.76
CA MET A 521 -5.48 22.06 -15.31
C MET A 521 -5.71 23.15 -14.25
N ASN A 522 -6.75 23.97 -14.35
CA ASN A 522 -7.11 24.91 -13.29
C ASN A 522 -7.37 24.19 -11.96
N ASN A 523 -8.05 23.04 -11.99
CA ASN A 523 -8.25 22.23 -10.79
C ASN A 523 -6.93 21.70 -10.20
N VAL A 524 -5.90 21.42 -11.02
CA VAL A 524 -4.56 21.04 -10.55
C VAL A 524 -3.93 22.19 -9.74
N TYR A 525 -3.93 23.42 -10.27
CA TYR A 525 -3.39 24.60 -9.57
C TYR A 525 -4.14 24.86 -8.25
N ASP A 526 -5.47 24.85 -8.29
CA ASP A 526 -6.32 25.03 -7.11
C ASP A 526 -6.09 23.95 -6.06
N SER A 527 -5.99 22.68 -6.48
CA SER A 527 -5.77 21.55 -5.59
C SER A 527 -4.40 21.61 -4.91
N TYR A 528 -3.37 22.07 -5.65
CA TYR A 528 -2.04 22.28 -5.11
C TYR A 528 -2.07 23.28 -3.94
N GLU A 529 -2.64 24.46 -4.16
CA GLU A 529 -2.71 25.50 -3.11
C GLU A 529 -3.54 25.07 -1.91
N LYS A 530 -4.66 24.38 -2.15
CA LYS A 530 -5.53 23.88 -1.08
C LYS A 530 -4.80 22.85 -0.23
N LEU A 531 -4.10 21.91 -0.86
CA LEU A 531 -3.33 20.87 -0.18
C LEU A 531 -2.19 21.48 0.64
N ASP A 532 -1.46 22.44 0.08
CA ASP A 532 -0.34 23.11 0.76
C ASP A 532 -0.79 23.80 2.05
N LYS A 533 -1.86 24.60 1.97
CA LYS A 533 -2.48 25.26 3.13
C LYS A 533 -3.03 24.25 4.15
N GLU A 534 -3.64 23.16 3.67
CA GLU A 534 -4.17 22.11 4.55
C GLU A 534 -3.05 21.39 5.31
N VAL A 535 -1.98 20.98 4.63
CA VAL A 535 -0.81 20.31 5.23
C VAL A 535 -0.11 21.22 6.23
N GLU A 536 0.09 22.50 5.88
CA GLU A 536 0.68 23.48 6.80
C GLU A 536 -0.11 23.57 8.11
N LYS A 537 -1.44 23.69 8.02
CA LYS A 537 -2.32 23.74 9.17
C LYS A 537 -2.21 22.48 10.03
N TRP A 538 -2.29 21.29 9.44
CA TRP A 538 -2.19 20.03 10.20
C TRP A 538 -0.84 19.83 10.86
N CYS A 539 0.25 20.28 10.23
CA CYS A 539 1.57 20.25 10.85
C CYS A 539 1.64 21.19 12.06
N GLN A 540 1.09 22.40 11.97
CA GLN A 540 1.02 23.34 13.09
C GLN A 540 0.16 22.80 14.24
N ASP A 541 -1.02 22.26 13.94
CA ASP A 541 -1.97 21.72 14.94
C ASP A 541 -1.40 20.53 15.72
N ARG A 542 -0.40 19.81 15.16
CA ARG A 542 0.21 18.62 15.75
C ARG A 542 1.65 18.82 16.24
N ASP A 543 2.15 20.05 16.23
CA ASP A 543 3.55 20.41 16.54
C ASP A 543 4.57 19.59 15.72
N TRP A 544 4.25 19.35 14.45
CA TRP A 544 5.12 18.65 13.51
C TRP A 544 5.92 19.67 12.71
N ASP A 545 7.25 19.60 12.84
CA ASP A 545 8.15 20.45 12.07
C ASP A 545 8.15 20.04 10.59
N ARG A 546 7.40 20.79 9.79
CA ARG A 546 7.34 20.64 8.33
C ARG A 546 8.73 20.71 7.68
N LYS A 547 9.70 21.42 8.26
CA LYS A 547 11.07 21.56 7.73
C LYS A 547 12.00 20.41 8.12
N ARG A 548 11.71 19.68 9.21
CA ARG A 548 12.41 18.41 9.53
C ARG A 548 11.95 17.25 8.64
N ILE A 549 10.79 17.37 8.03
CA ILE A 549 10.24 16.44 7.05
C ILE A 549 10.50 17.04 5.66
N PHE A 550 11.74 16.92 5.16
CA PHE A 550 12.20 17.54 3.92
C PHE A 550 11.20 17.36 2.74
N VAL A 551 10.46 18.44 2.46
CA VAL A 551 9.77 18.70 1.21
C VAL A 551 10.28 20.07 0.78
N HIS A 552 11.38 20.09 0.03
CA HIS A 552 11.80 21.08 -0.98
C HIS A 552 13.17 20.65 -1.51
#